data_AF-A0A0N4YJJ4-F1
#
_entry.id   AF-A0A0N4YJJ4-F1
#
_cell.length_a   1.000
_cell.length_b   1.000
_cell.length_c   1.000
_cell.angle_alpha   90.00
_cell.angle_beta   90.00
_cell.angle_gamma   90.00
#
_symmetry.space_group_name_H-M   'P 1'
#
loop_
_entity.id
_entity.type
_entity.pdbx_description
1 polymer ?
#
loop_
_entity_poly.entity_id
_entity_poly.type
_entity_poly.pdbx_seq_one_letter_code
_entity_poly.pdbx_strand_id
1 'polypeptide(L)'
;LCLGLISRIFDNEKEVVEGALALARTIAEKSPIGVQGTKVVLNHARDHTILDSLDFVKTWNMSQLQSMDLRNGAMAAMSKQKPVYEDV
;
A
#
# COMPACT_ATOMS: atom_id res chain seq x y z
N LEU A 1 13.23 -1.27 -19.43
CA LEU A 1 12.73 -0.71 -18.14
C LEU A 1 13.40 0.60 -17.72
N CYS A 2 14.45 1.07 -18.41
CA CYS A 2 15.30 2.19 -18.00
C CYS A 2 14.58 3.55 -17.80
N LEU A 3 13.36 3.72 -18.34
CA LEU A 3 12.57 4.95 -18.23
C LEU A 3 11.49 4.92 -17.12
N GLY A 4 11.36 3.84 -16.35
CA GLY A 4 10.43 3.75 -15.21
C GLY A 4 8.93 3.68 -15.56
N LEU A 5 8.56 3.68 -16.83
CA LEU A 5 7.15 3.63 -17.26
C LEU A 5 6.49 2.26 -17.04
N ILE A 6 7.26 1.18 -17.18
CA ILE A 6 6.78 -0.20 -17.07
C ILE A 6 7.35 -0.81 -15.79
N SER A 7 6.51 -1.45 -14.98
CA SER A 7 6.96 -2.10 -13.73
C SER A 7 7.52 -3.50 -13.95
N ARG A 8 7.00 -4.25 -14.95
CA ARG A 8 7.43 -5.63 -15.25
C ARG A 8 7.11 -6.00 -16.71
N ILE A 9 7.90 -6.88 -17.30
CA ILE A 9 7.72 -7.43 -18.66
C ILE A 9 7.52 -8.95 -18.53
N PHE A 10 6.67 -9.52 -19.37
CA PHE A 10 6.37 -10.95 -19.45
C PHE A 10 6.44 -11.42 -20.90
N ASP A 11 6.57 -12.73 -21.14
CA ASP A 11 6.85 -13.26 -22.47
C ASP A 11 5.59 -13.39 -23.34
N ASN A 12 4.41 -13.45 -22.73
CA ASN A 12 3.14 -13.53 -23.44
C ASN A 12 1.96 -12.92 -22.64
N GLU A 13 0.83 -12.71 -23.32
CA GLU A 13 -0.38 -12.09 -22.75
C GLU A 13 -0.90 -12.84 -21.52
N LYS A 14 -0.91 -14.18 -21.57
CA LYS A 14 -1.40 -15.00 -20.46
C LYS A 14 -0.57 -14.76 -19.19
N GLU A 15 0.74 -14.71 -19.32
CA GLU A 15 1.66 -14.42 -18.21
C GLU A 15 1.50 -13.00 -17.66
N VAL A 16 1.20 -11.99 -18.52
CA VAL A 16 0.91 -10.62 -18.06
C VAL A 16 -0.29 -10.63 -17.12
N VAL A 17 -1.38 -11.30 -17.52
CA VAL A 17 -2.61 -11.36 -16.72
C VAL A 17 -2.37 -12.12 -15.43
N GLU A 18 -1.72 -13.28 -15.49
CA GLU A 18 -1.39 -14.07 -14.29
C GLU A 18 -0.50 -13.29 -13.31
N GLY A 19 0.52 -12.59 -13.83
CA GLY A 19 1.41 -11.76 -13.04
C GLY A 19 0.71 -10.55 -12.42
N ALA A 20 -0.19 -9.89 -13.16
CA ALA A 20 -1.00 -8.78 -12.66
C ALA A 20 -1.95 -9.23 -11.55
N LEU A 21 -2.62 -10.37 -11.73
CA LEU A 21 -3.52 -10.94 -10.71
C LEU A 21 -2.76 -11.42 -9.47
N ALA A 22 -1.56 -11.99 -9.64
CA ALA A 22 -0.70 -12.35 -8.53
C ALA A 22 -0.32 -11.11 -7.70
N LEU A 23 0.07 -10.02 -8.36
CA LEU A 23 0.35 -8.75 -7.69
C LEU A 23 -0.89 -8.19 -6.98
N ALA A 24 -2.05 -8.21 -7.64
CA ALA A 24 -3.31 -7.75 -7.04
C ALA A 24 -3.66 -8.54 -5.78
N ARG A 25 -3.48 -9.87 -5.78
CA ARG A 25 -3.65 -10.71 -4.59
C ARG A 25 -2.69 -10.32 -3.47
N THR A 26 -1.42 -10.10 -3.77
CA THR A 26 -0.44 -9.65 -2.76
C THR A 26 -0.81 -8.29 -2.15
N ILE A 27 -1.35 -7.37 -2.95
CA ILE A 27 -1.82 -6.07 -2.46
C ILE A 27 -3.07 -6.26 -1.57
N ALA A 28 -4.01 -7.12 -1.99
CA ALA A 28 -5.24 -7.41 -1.25
C ALA A 28 -5.00 -8.12 0.09
N GLU A 29 -3.86 -8.80 0.28
CA GLU A 29 -3.47 -9.36 1.59
C GLU A 29 -2.99 -8.29 2.60
N LYS A 30 -2.89 -7.02 2.21
CA LYS A 30 -2.44 -5.92 3.06
C LYS A 30 -3.63 -5.09 3.56
N SER A 31 -3.38 -4.30 4.59
CA SER A 31 -4.34 -3.30 5.09
C SER A 31 -4.80 -2.37 3.96
N PRO A 32 -6.11 -2.32 3.63
CA PRO A 32 -6.63 -1.38 2.63
C PRO A 32 -6.28 0.07 2.97
N ILE A 33 -6.42 0.44 4.25
CA ILE A 33 -6.10 1.78 4.76
C ILE A 33 -4.60 2.09 4.58
N GLY A 34 -3.73 1.11 4.82
CA GLY A 34 -2.28 1.24 4.64
C GLY A 34 -1.87 1.37 3.18
N VAL A 35 -2.44 0.55 2.29
CA VAL A 35 -2.17 0.60 0.84
C VAL A 35 -2.62 1.93 0.25
N GLN A 36 -3.87 2.33 0.51
CA GLN A 36 -4.42 3.59 0.01
C GLN A 36 -3.67 4.79 0.60
N GLY A 37 -3.44 4.79 1.91
CA GLY A 37 -2.71 5.86 2.60
C GLY A 37 -1.29 6.06 2.06
N THR A 38 -0.57 4.97 1.80
CA THR A 38 0.76 5.04 1.18
C THR A 38 0.69 5.70 -0.20
N LYS A 39 -0.30 5.35 -1.02
CA LYS A 39 -0.48 5.96 -2.35
C LYS A 39 -0.80 7.45 -2.27
N VAL A 40 -1.64 7.86 -1.32
CA VAL A 40 -1.96 9.28 -1.08
C VAL A 40 -0.71 10.07 -0.70
N VAL A 41 0.09 9.56 0.25
CA VAL A 41 1.36 10.17 0.67
C VAL A 41 2.34 10.30 -0.49
N LEU A 42 2.54 9.23 -1.27
CA LEU A 42 3.45 9.26 -2.43
C LEU A 42 2.98 10.26 -3.48
N ASN A 43 1.68 10.37 -3.72
CA ASN A 43 1.13 11.33 -4.66
C ASN A 43 1.36 12.76 -4.18
N HIS A 44 1.06 13.05 -2.91
CA HIS A 44 1.26 14.37 -2.31
C HIS A 44 2.72 14.81 -2.41
N ALA A 45 3.66 13.92 -2.10
CA ALA A 45 5.09 14.23 -2.12
C ALA A 45 5.66 14.58 -3.50
N ARG A 46 4.96 14.27 -4.60
CA ARG A 46 5.41 14.63 -5.96
C ARG A 46 5.29 16.11 -6.26
N ASP A 47 4.28 16.76 -5.68
CA ASP A 47 3.89 18.13 -6.03
C ASP A 47 4.20 19.13 -4.89
N HIS A 48 4.83 18.68 -3.81
CA HIS A 48 5.05 19.47 -2.59
C HIS A 48 6.50 19.42 -2.13
N THR A 49 6.90 20.37 -1.29
CA THR A 49 8.23 20.38 -0.68
C THR A 49 8.39 19.21 0.29
N ILE A 50 9.63 18.87 0.62
CA ILE A 50 9.92 17.84 1.63
C ILE A 50 9.29 18.21 2.98
N LEU A 51 9.37 19.48 3.39
CA LEU A 51 8.82 19.94 4.66
C LEU A 51 7.30 19.79 4.71
N ASP A 52 6.61 20.24 3.67
CA ASP A 52 5.14 20.10 3.58
C ASP A 52 4.73 18.62 3.56
N SER A 53 5.48 17.79 2.82
CA SER A 53 5.22 16.36 2.72
C SER A 53 5.41 15.65 4.06
N LEU A 54 6.41 16.04 4.85
CA LEU A 54 6.63 15.49 6.20
C LEU A 54 5.51 15.89 7.15
N ASP A 55 5.02 17.14 7.08
CA ASP A 55 3.89 17.57 7.90
C ASP A 55 2.58 16.89 7.48
N PHE A 56 2.38 16.68 6.17
CA PHE A 56 1.30 15.89 5.64
C PHE A 56 1.34 14.44 6.15
N VAL A 57 2.50 13.77 6.08
CA VAL A 57 2.69 12.40 6.60
C VAL A 57 2.40 12.33 8.09
N LYS A 58 2.87 13.30 8.87
CA LYS A 58 2.58 13.38 10.30
C LYS A 58 1.07 13.45 10.54
N THR A 59 0.39 14.39 9.89
CA THR A 59 -1.05 14.60 10.04
C THR A 59 -1.86 13.39 9.59
N TRP A 60 -1.49 12.82 8.44
CA TRP A 60 -2.10 11.61 7.90
C TRP A 60 -1.94 10.45 8.89
N ASN A 61 -0.73 10.18 9.36
CA ASN A 61 -0.47 9.09 10.31
C ASN A 61 -1.22 9.26 11.63
N MET A 62 -1.39 10.48 12.14
CA MET A 62 -2.20 10.72 13.35
C MET A 62 -3.64 10.19 13.20
N SER A 63 -4.24 10.33 12.00
CA SER A 63 -5.54 9.73 11.68
C SER A 63 -5.45 8.22 11.50
N GLN A 64 -4.52 7.75 10.65
CA GLN A 64 -4.44 6.33 10.30
C GLN A 64 -4.06 5.42 11.48
N LEU A 65 -3.34 5.95 12.48
CA LEU A 65 -3.01 5.21 13.70
C LEU A 65 -4.25 4.81 14.51
N GLN A 66 -5.39 5.50 14.31
CA GLN A 66 -6.66 5.17 14.96
C GLN A 66 -7.48 4.11 14.21
N SER A 67 -6.96 3.60 13.08
CA SER A 67 -7.66 2.59 12.28
C SER A 67 -7.70 1.22 12.95
N MET A 68 -8.77 0.48 12.66
CA MET A 68 -8.91 -0.92 13.07
C MET A 68 -7.86 -1.82 12.41
N ASP A 69 -7.44 -1.48 11.20
CA ASP A 69 -6.37 -2.15 10.47
C ASP A 69 -5.05 -2.17 11.25
N LEU A 70 -4.65 -1.05 11.88
CA LEU A 70 -3.44 -1.03 12.69
C LEU A 70 -3.55 -2.02 13.85
N ARG A 71 -4.69 -2.01 14.54
CA ARG A 71 -4.93 -2.90 15.68
C ARG A 71 -4.92 -4.37 15.25
N ASN A 72 -5.65 -4.71 14.19
CA ASN A 72 -5.74 -6.07 13.66
C ASN A 72 -4.39 -6.55 13.15
N GLY A 73 -3.65 -5.69 12.44
CA GLY A 73 -2.29 -5.97 11.97
C GLY A 73 -1.32 -6.21 13.13
N ALA A 74 -1.33 -5.36 14.16
CA ALA A 74 -0.48 -5.51 15.33
C ALA A 74 -0.80 -6.81 16.11
N MET A 75 -2.08 -7.11 16.33
CA MET A 75 -2.48 -8.35 17.00
C MET A 75 -2.06 -9.59 16.22
N ALA A 76 -2.29 -9.60 14.91
CA ALA A 76 -1.90 -10.72 14.05
C ALA A 76 -0.38 -10.92 14.01
N ALA A 77 0.40 -9.83 13.99
CA ALA A 77 1.85 -9.90 14.07
C ALA A 77 2.33 -10.49 15.41
N MET A 78 1.73 -10.06 16.54
CA MET A 78 2.04 -10.61 17.87
C MET A 78 1.66 -12.09 18.00
N SER A 79 0.53 -12.50 17.41
CA SER A 79 0.05 -13.90 17.43
C SER A 79 0.68 -14.78 16.35
N LYS A 80 1.53 -14.21 15.46
CA LYS A 80 2.10 -14.87 14.28
C LYS A 80 1.03 -15.45 13.35
N GLN A 81 -0.12 -14.78 13.25
CA GLN A 81 -1.20 -15.13 12.36
C GLN A 81 -1.28 -14.17 11.18
N LYS A 82 -1.98 -14.55 10.12
CA LYS A 82 -2.31 -13.63 9.03
C LYS A 82 -3.40 -12.65 9.51
N PRO A 83 -3.23 -11.33 9.33
CA PRO A 83 -4.28 -10.38 9.66
C PRO A 83 -5.46 -10.53 8.70
N VAL A 84 -6.66 -10.28 9.23
CA VAL A 84 -7.88 -10.10 8.43
C VAL A 84 -8.26 -8.63 8.54
N TYR A 85 -8.39 -8.00 7.38
CA TYR A 85 -8.80 -6.60 7.26
C TYR A 85 -10.23 -6.55 6.72
N GLU A 86 -10.98 -5.55 7.15
CA GLU A 86 -12.31 -5.29 6.61
C GLU A 86 -12.19 -4.59 5.26
N ASP A 87 -13.12 -4.87 4.35
CA ASP A 87 -13.26 -4.08 3.14
C ASP A 87 -13.84 -2.70 3.53
N VAL A 88 -13.11 -1.64 3.19
CA VAL A 88 -13.45 -0.22 3.45
C VAL A 88 -13.75 0.53 2.17
#